data_AF-A0A832HKF1-F1
#
_entry.id   AF-A0A832HKF1-F1
#
_cell.length_a   1.000
_cell.length_b   1.000
_cell.length_c   1.000
_cell.angle_alpha   90.00
_cell.angle_beta   90.00
_cell.angle_gamma   90.00
#
_symmetry.space_group_name_H-M   'P 1'
#
loop_
_entity.id
_entity.type
_entity.pdbx_description
1 polymer ?
#
loop_
_entity_poly.entity_id
_entity_poly.type
_entity_poly.pdbx_seq_one_letter_code
_entity_poly.pdbx_strand_id
1 'polypeptide(L)'
;DPAVAAALETPQPGDLLVLTKPLGTGVLAFAEQIGRGDPDALAASEASMATLNRAAAEAMVESGASACTDVTGFGLFGHLIRLMRQHRLTARVFAESLPSLPGAVKALRDGIIPGAIERNREYVGEDMVVMDGVDEALIHLGFDAQTSGGLLIAVPEARLERLFQSFAAKGATGFVIGRIDGQSSGQIIVEKAPNVALNSADRANRGKTETTSDQLAAESHAGCCAEVFGPNAAIEAQRSALAESQRAFGALMRSVASPGALSEKTKELILFSLVLQSRCGPCFDAHYKAAQEMGITRDELDEAAWCAIAMGGAPVKMFYTESLARLRDDGKKSCCT
;
A
#
# COMPACT_ATOMS: atom_id res chain seq x y z
N ASP A 1 -13.47 4.44 -21.84
CA ASP A 1 -13.43 5.59 -22.75
C ASP A 1 -12.44 6.60 -22.18
N PRO A 2 -11.31 6.88 -22.85
CA PRO A 2 -10.30 7.83 -22.39
C PRO A 2 -10.85 9.24 -22.14
N ALA A 3 -11.88 9.67 -22.87
CA ALA A 3 -12.50 10.98 -22.67
C ALA A 3 -13.32 11.02 -21.37
N VAL A 4 -13.97 9.91 -21.00
CA VAL A 4 -14.70 9.78 -19.73
C VAL A 4 -13.74 9.69 -18.54
N ALA A 5 -12.58 9.06 -18.72
CA ALA A 5 -11.54 9.03 -17.69
C ALA A 5 -10.95 10.43 -17.44
N ALA A 6 -10.58 11.16 -18.51
CA ALA A 6 -10.05 12.53 -18.39
C ALA A 6 -11.05 13.53 -17.79
N ALA A 7 -12.36 13.27 -17.91
CA ALA A 7 -13.41 14.11 -17.31
C ALA A 7 -13.49 13.97 -15.78
N LEU A 8 -12.92 12.92 -15.19
CA LEU A 8 -12.95 12.62 -13.76
C LEU A 8 -11.56 12.70 -13.12
N GLU A 9 -10.81 13.74 -13.48
CA GLU A 9 -9.46 13.98 -12.95
C GLU A 9 -9.28 15.41 -12.41
N THR A 10 -10.32 16.24 -12.33
CA THR A 10 -10.18 17.67 -11.99
C THR A 10 -10.89 18.04 -10.69
N PRO A 11 -10.34 17.63 -9.53
CA PRO A 11 -10.91 18.03 -8.24
C PRO A 11 -10.93 19.55 -8.11
N GLN A 12 -11.95 20.08 -7.46
CA GLN A 12 -12.14 21.51 -7.23
C GLN A 12 -12.15 21.82 -5.72
N PRO A 13 -11.68 23.01 -5.31
CA PRO A 13 -11.96 23.53 -3.97
C PRO A 13 -13.46 23.53 -3.68
N GLY A 14 -13.83 23.02 -2.51
CA GLY A 14 -15.23 22.85 -2.09
C GLY A 14 -15.85 21.50 -2.44
N ASP A 15 -15.17 20.64 -3.21
CA ASP A 15 -15.63 19.26 -3.43
C ASP A 15 -15.60 18.48 -2.12
N LEU A 16 -16.62 17.66 -1.91
CA LEU A 16 -16.66 16.65 -0.85
C LEU A 16 -15.96 15.37 -1.31
N LEU A 17 -15.28 14.72 -0.37
CA LEU A 17 -14.61 13.44 -0.60
C LEU A 17 -15.51 12.30 -0.13
N VAL A 18 -15.85 11.39 -1.05
CA VAL A 18 -16.71 10.24 -0.80
C VAL A 18 -15.95 8.95 -1.07
N LEU A 19 -15.90 8.06 -0.09
CA LEU A 19 -15.31 6.73 -0.23
C LEU A 19 -16.42 5.68 -0.37
N THR A 20 -16.28 4.72 -1.29
CA THR A 20 -17.38 3.80 -1.61
C THR A 20 -17.30 2.44 -0.91
N LYS A 21 -16.14 2.09 -0.33
CA LYS A 21 -15.95 0.87 0.45
C LYS A 21 -15.23 1.16 1.77
N PRO A 22 -15.49 0.39 2.83
CA PRO A 22 -14.72 0.47 4.06
C PRO A 22 -13.25 0.06 3.86
N LEU A 23 -12.37 0.64 4.67
CA LEU A 23 -10.94 0.39 4.73
C LEU A 23 -10.60 -0.75 5.70
N GLY A 24 -9.40 -1.31 5.57
CA GLY A 24 -8.84 -2.25 6.54
C GLY A 24 -8.54 -3.65 6.00
N THR A 25 -8.61 -3.86 4.68
CA THR A 25 -8.37 -5.17 4.08
C THR A 25 -6.94 -5.68 4.33
N GLY A 26 -5.94 -4.78 4.32
CA GLY A 26 -4.54 -5.12 4.53
C GLY A 26 -4.24 -5.53 5.96
N VAL A 27 -4.73 -4.78 6.94
CA VAL A 27 -4.54 -5.12 8.36
C VAL A 27 -5.23 -6.41 8.73
N LEU A 28 -6.43 -6.68 8.21
CA LEU A 28 -7.15 -7.92 8.48
C LEU A 28 -6.45 -9.13 7.85
N ALA A 29 -5.97 -9.02 6.61
CA ALA A 29 -5.18 -10.07 5.97
C ALA A 29 -3.88 -10.34 6.74
N PHE A 30 -3.21 -9.28 7.20
CA PHE A 30 -1.99 -9.43 8.00
C PHE A 30 -2.26 -10.03 9.37
N ALA A 31 -3.36 -9.65 10.03
CA ALA A 31 -3.78 -10.24 11.30
C ALA A 31 -3.96 -11.76 11.16
N GLU A 32 -4.61 -12.21 10.08
CA GLU A 32 -4.75 -13.63 9.75
C GLU A 32 -3.39 -14.29 9.53
N GLN A 33 -2.50 -13.67 8.75
CA GLN A 33 -1.17 -14.19 8.46
C GLN A 33 -0.33 -14.47 9.72
N ILE A 34 -0.54 -13.69 10.79
CA ILE A 34 0.15 -13.85 12.08
C ILE A 34 -0.65 -14.66 13.12
N GLY A 35 -1.76 -15.31 12.72
CA GLY A 35 -2.60 -16.13 13.59
C GLY A 35 -3.43 -15.33 14.61
N ARG A 36 -3.69 -14.06 14.34
CA ARG A 36 -4.52 -13.14 15.15
C ARG A 36 -5.77 -12.67 14.40
N GLY A 37 -6.16 -13.38 13.34
CA GLY A 37 -7.32 -13.06 12.53
C GLY A 37 -8.63 -13.30 13.26
N ASP A 38 -9.64 -12.52 12.89
CA ASP A 38 -11.04 -12.74 13.26
C ASP A 38 -11.77 -13.26 12.01
N PRO A 39 -12.32 -14.49 12.03
CA PRO A 39 -12.97 -15.08 10.86
C PRO A 39 -14.12 -14.24 10.29
N ASP A 40 -14.90 -13.58 11.15
CA ASP A 40 -16.02 -12.76 10.70
C ASP A 40 -15.53 -11.46 10.03
N ALA A 41 -14.46 -10.88 10.57
CA ALA A 41 -13.79 -9.73 9.97
C ALA A 41 -13.16 -10.08 8.63
N LEU A 42 -12.53 -11.25 8.52
CA LEU A 42 -11.92 -11.74 7.29
C LEU A 42 -12.99 -11.98 6.21
N ALA A 43 -14.10 -12.63 6.55
CA ALA A 43 -15.22 -12.82 5.63
C ALA A 43 -15.82 -11.48 5.14
N ALA A 44 -15.95 -10.49 6.02
CA ALA A 44 -16.37 -9.14 5.64
C ALA A 44 -15.38 -8.46 4.69
N SER A 45 -14.07 -8.65 4.92
CA SER A 45 -12.99 -8.18 4.04
C SER A 45 -13.12 -8.82 2.66
N GLU A 46 -13.25 -10.14 2.57
CA GLU A 46 -13.42 -10.89 1.31
C GLU A 46 -14.65 -10.43 0.52
N ALA A 47 -15.80 -10.28 1.19
CA ALA A 47 -17.02 -9.78 0.56
C ALA A 47 -16.84 -8.34 0.00
N SER A 48 -16.15 -7.47 0.74
CA SER A 48 -15.82 -6.12 0.29
C SER A 48 -14.90 -6.15 -0.93
N MET A 49 -13.85 -6.99 -0.92
CA MET A 49 -12.92 -7.16 -2.05
C MET A 49 -13.60 -7.70 -3.31
N ALA A 50 -14.52 -8.66 -3.15
CA ALA A 50 -15.26 -9.28 -4.25
C ALA A 50 -16.31 -8.35 -4.89
N THR A 51 -16.75 -7.32 -4.17
CA THR A 51 -17.75 -6.36 -4.67
C THR A 51 -17.17 -5.49 -5.80
N LEU A 52 -17.83 -5.46 -6.96
CA LEU A 52 -17.36 -4.66 -8.09
C LEU A 52 -17.64 -3.16 -7.90
N ASN A 53 -16.70 -2.30 -8.30
CA ASN A 53 -16.88 -0.85 -8.30
C ASN A 53 -17.83 -0.34 -9.42
N ARG A 54 -18.45 -1.22 -10.22
CA ARG A 54 -19.29 -0.83 -11.37
C ARG A 54 -20.44 0.10 -10.99
N ALA A 55 -21.23 -0.27 -9.98
CA ALA A 55 -22.39 0.52 -9.57
C ALA A 55 -21.99 1.93 -9.10
N ALA A 56 -20.91 2.02 -8.33
CA ALA A 56 -20.37 3.30 -7.88
C ALA A 56 -19.81 4.15 -9.04
N ALA A 57 -19.11 3.51 -9.99
CA ALA A 57 -18.56 4.19 -11.16
C ALA A 57 -19.65 4.77 -12.07
N GLU A 58 -20.74 4.05 -12.29
CA GLU A 58 -21.88 4.56 -13.05
C GLU A 58 -22.55 5.73 -12.32
N ALA A 59 -22.75 5.61 -11.00
CA ALA A 59 -23.38 6.64 -10.19
C ALA A 59 -22.57 7.95 -10.15
N MET A 60 -21.24 7.88 -10.05
CA MET A 60 -20.39 9.07 -10.02
C MET A 60 -20.42 9.83 -11.35
N VAL A 61 -20.45 9.11 -12.48
CA VAL A 61 -20.53 9.70 -13.82
C VAL A 61 -21.88 10.40 -13.98
N GLU A 62 -22.98 9.72 -13.65
CA GLU A 62 -24.33 10.27 -13.75
C GLU A 62 -24.51 11.53 -12.89
N SER A 63 -23.88 11.53 -11.71
CA SER A 63 -24.02 12.62 -10.74
C SER A 63 -23.08 13.79 -11.02
N GLY A 64 -22.15 13.63 -11.97
CA GLY A 64 -21.18 14.67 -12.34
C GLY A 64 -20.15 14.91 -11.25
N ALA A 65 -19.47 13.86 -10.80
CA ALA A 65 -18.27 13.96 -9.98
C ALA A 65 -17.17 14.78 -10.69
N SER A 66 -16.32 15.44 -9.91
CA SER A 66 -15.20 16.24 -10.40
C SER A 66 -13.95 15.40 -10.62
N ALA A 67 -13.70 14.44 -9.73
CA ALA A 67 -12.57 13.52 -9.84
C ALA A 67 -12.84 12.16 -9.20
N CYS A 68 -12.09 11.15 -9.64
CA CYS A 68 -12.12 9.82 -9.03
C CYS A 68 -10.76 9.13 -9.12
N THR A 69 -10.38 8.43 -8.06
CA THR A 69 -9.32 7.40 -8.08
C THR A 69 -9.80 6.19 -7.28
N ASP A 70 -9.34 5.00 -7.63
CA ASP A 70 -9.52 3.81 -6.80
C ASP A 70 -8.52 3.82 -5.63
N VAL A 71 -8.90 3.26 -4.48
CA VAL A 71 -8.01 3.10 -3.32
C VAL A 71 -7.45 1.68 -3.31
N THR A 72 -6.14 1.54 -3.50
CA THR A 72 -5.46 0.24 -3.59
C THR A 72 -4.25 0.13 -2.64
N GLY A 73 -3.14 -0.47 -3.07
CA GLY A 73 -1.99 -0.81 -2.24
C GLY A 73 -1.29 0.39 -1.59
N PHE A 74 -1.48 1.60 -2.12
CA PHE A 74 -0.95 2.83 -1.50
C PHE A 74 -1.81 3.36 -0.33
N GLY A 75 -2.95 2.73 -0.05
CA GLY A 75 -3.90 3.19 0.96
C GLY A 75 -4.62 4.49 0.57
N LEU A 76 -5.60 4.89 1.38
CA LEU A 76 -6.39 6.10 1.13
C LEU A 76 -5.49 7.32 0.98
N PHE A 77 -4.58 7.54 1.94
CA PHE A 77 -3.74 8.74 1.95
C PHE A 77 -2.71 8.75 0.83
N GLY A 78 -2.17 7.59 0.43
CA GLY A 78 -1.25 7.52 -0.71
C GLY A 78 -1.93 7.85 -2.04
N HIS A 79 -3.17 7.42 -2.25
CA HIS A 79 -3.95 7.80 -3.43
C HIS A 79 -4.39 9.27 -3.38
N LEU A 80 -4.87 9.74 -2.23
CA LEU A 80 -5.32 11.12 -2.06
C LEU A 80 -4.18 12.12 -2.23
N ILE A 81 -2.98 11.86 -1.68
CA ILE A 81 -1.86 12.81 -1.79
C ILE A 81 -1.41 12.97 -3.24
N ARG A 82 -1.47 11.89 -4.03
CA ARG A 82 -1.13 11.95 -5.47
C ARG A 82 -2.06 12.91 -6.19
N LEU A 83 -3.36 12.80 -5.93
CA LEU A 83 -4.36 13.70 -6.49
C LEU A 83 -4.13 15.14 -6.01
N MET A 84 -3.86 15.35 -4.74
CA MET A 84 -3.62 16.70 -4.18
C MET A 84 -2.35 17.35 -4.72
N ARG A 85 -1.24 16.62 -4.82
CA ARG A 85 0.03 17.09 -5.42
C ARG A 85 -0.14 17.47 -6.89
N GLN A 86 -0.85 16.65 -7.66
CA GLN A 86 -1.10 16.90 -9.08
C GLN A 86 -1.88 18.20 -9.30
N HIS A 87 -2.85 18.50 -8.44
CA HIS A 87 -3.73 19.65 -8.59
C HIS A 87 -3.40 20.85 -7.70
N ARG A 88 -2.37 20.73 -6.84
CA ARG A 88 -1.94 21.78 -5.90
C ARG A 88 -3.07 22.21 -4.96
N LEU A 89 -3.71 21.21 -4.34
CA LEU A 89 -4.86 21.39 -3.45
C LEU A 89 -4.60 20.80 -2.07
N THR A 90 -5.40 21.23 -1.10
CA THR A 90 -5.42 20.63 0.25
C THR A 90 -6.65 19.76 0.41
N ALA A 91 -6.49 18.52 0.86
CA ALA A 91 -7.60 17.70 1.30
C ALA A 91 -7.69 17.72 2.83
N ARG A 92 -8.89 17.89 3.35
CA ARG A 92 -9.21 17.75 4.77
C ARG A 92 -9.99 16.47 4.97
N VAL A 93 -9.46 15.56 5.78
CA VAL A 93 -10.07 14.26 6.08
C VAL A 93 -10.52 14.23 7.54
N PHE A 94 -11.75 13.77 7.76
CA PHE A 94 -12.35 13.59 9.07
C PHE A 94 -12.09 12.16 9.54
N ALA A 95 -11.23 12.00 10.54
CA ALA A 95 -10.73 10.69 10.96
C ALA A 95 -11.86 9.74 11.38
N GLU A 96 -12.81 10.20 12.17
CA GLU A 96 -13.94 9.39 12.68
C GLU A 96 -14.99 9.08 11.60
N SER A 97 -14.94 9.77 10.46
CA SER A 97 -15.79 9.48 9.31
C SER A 97 -15.23 8.40 8.39
N LEU A 98 -13.97 7.95 8.60
CA LEU A 98 -13.38 6.90 7.79
C LEU A 98 -14.13 5.57 8.01
N PRO A 99 -14.76 5.01 6.97
CA PRO A 99 -15.44 3.73 7.10
C PRO A 99 -14.40 2.62 7.27
N SER A 100 -14.57 1.78 8.28
CA SER A 100 -13.66 0.67 8.57
C SER A 100 -14.40 -0.67 8.51
N LEU A 101 -13.72 -1.70 8.01
CA LEU A 101 -14.18 -3.07 8.14
C LEU A 101 -14.26 -3.46 9.62
N PRO A 102 -15.20 -4.35 10.01
CA PRO A 102 -15.25 -4.89 11.36
C PRO A 102 -13.88 -5.41 11.79
N GLY A 103 -13.48 -5.13 13.04
CA GLY A 103 -12.19 -5.59 13.58
C GLY A 103 -10.95 -4.81 13.12
N ALA A 104 -10.97 -4.09 11.99
CA ALA A 104 -9.78 -3.44 11.43
C ALA A 104 -9.18 -2.38 12.37
N VAL A 105 -9.99 -1.44 12.86
CA VAL A 105 -9.52 -0.40 13.80
C VAL A 105 -9.05 -1.02 15.12
N LYS A 106 -9.72 -2.07 15.59
CA LYS A 106 -9.31 -2.79 16.80
C LYS A 106 -7.94 -3.43 16.61
N ALA A 107 -7.72 -4.12 15.49
CA ALA A 107 -6.42 -4.72 15.17
C ALA A 107 -5.29 -3.69 15.15
N LEU A 108 -5.54 -2.51 14.57
CA LEU A 108 -4.58 -1.40 14.55
C LEU A 108 -4.30 -0.86 15.96
N ARG A 109 -5.33 -0.68 16.80
CA ARG A 109 -5.15 -0.29 18.21
C ARG A 109 -4.39 -1.34 19.02
N ASP A 110 -4.55 -2.62 18.68
CA ASP A 110 -3.83 -3.75 19.29
C ASP A 110 -2.41 -3.92 18.72
N GLY A 111 -1.90 -2.94 17.96
CA GLY A 111 -0.54 -2.90 17.43
C GLY A 111 -0.28 -3.81 16.24
N ILE A 112 -1.31 -4.34 15.57
CA ILE A 112 -1.16 -5.10 14.33
C ILE A 112 -0.97 -4.11 13.18
N ILE A 113 0.28 -3.74 12.91
CA ILE A 113 0.63 -2.75 11.89
C ILE A 113 1.37 -3.46 10.73
N PRO A 114 0.71 -3.68 9.57
CA PRO A 114 1.39 -4.18 8.38
C PRO A 114 2.49 -3.23 7.91
N GLY A 115 3.62 -3.76 7.45
CA GLY A 115 4.72 -2.92 6.93
C GLY A 115 4.34 -2.07 5.70
N ALA A 116 3.22 -2.35 5.04
CA ALA A 116 2.68 -1.48 4.00
C ALA A 116 2.23 -0.11 4.52
N ILE A 117 1.72 -0.04 5.76
CA ILE A 117 1.32 1.20 6.42
C ILE A 117 2.53 2.13 6.56
N GLU A 118 3.67 1.59 7.00
CA GLU A 118 4.90 2.36 7.18
C GLU A 118 5.41 2.91 5.85
N ARG A 119 5.48 2.07 4.80
CA ARG A 119 5.88 2.50 3.46
C ARG A 119 4.95 3.55 2.87
N ASN A 120 3.64 3.40 3.06
CA ASN A 120 2.66 4.36 2.58
C ASN A 120 2.75 5.69 3.35
N ARG A 121 3.05 5.65 4.65
CA ARG A 121 3.33 6.84 5.45
C ARG A 121 4.58 7.56 5.00
N GLU A 122 5.67 6.83 4.74
CA GLU A 122 6.90 7.40 4.20
C GLU A 122 6.67 8.06 2.83
N TYR A 123 5.86 7.45 1.97
CA TYR A 123 5.51 8.01 0.66
C TYR A 123 4.72 9.33 0.73
N VAL A 124 3.80 9.44 1.70
CA VAL A 124 3.07 10.69 1.94
C VAL A 124 4.00 11.75 2.56
N GLY A 125 4.85 11.36 3.50
CA GLY A 125 5.90 12.21 4.06
C GLY A 125 5.36 13.45 4.77
N GLU A 126 6.04 14.58 4.58
CA GLU A 126 5.75 15.86 5.25
C GLU A 126 4.48 16.55 4.75
N ASP A 127 3.86 16.05 3.67
CA ASP A 127 2.63 16.61 3.11
C ASP A 127 1.37 16.21 3.89
N MET A 128 1.51 15.50 5.02
CA MET A 128 0.40 15.19 5.92
C MET A 128 0.54 15.91 7.26
N VAL A 129 -0.51 16.62 7.66
CA VAL A 129 -0.64 17.26 8.96
C VAL A 129 -1.77 16.58 9.73
N VAL A 130 -1.45 16.00 10.88
CA VAL A 130 -2.45 15.40 11.78
C VAL A 130 -2.73 16.38 12.91
N MET A 131 -3.99 16.76 13.09
CA MET A 131 -4.42 17.66 14.16
C MET A 131 -4.46 16.94 15.51
N ASP A 132 -4.34 17.71 16.59
CA ASP A 132 -4.28 17.17 17.94
C ASP A 132 -5.50 16.31 18.32
N GLY A 133 -5.21 15.19 18.96
CA GLY A 133 -6.21 14.30 19.54
C GLY A 133 -6.89 13.34 18.55
N VAL A 134 -6.47 13.30 17.28
CA VAL A 134 -6.89 12.26 16.34
C VAL A 134 -6.32 10.91 16.79
N ASP A 135 -7.14 9.85 16.74
CA ASP A 135 -6.71 8.49 17.06
C ASP A 135 -5.73 7.96 16.01
N GLU A 136 -4.53 7.57 16.46
CA GLU A 136 -3.46 7.05 15.60
C GLU A 136 -3.91 5.81 14.82
N ALA A 137 -4.82 4.99 15.37
CA ALA A 137 -5.36 3.83 14.65
C ALA A 137 -6.15 4.23 13.40
N LEU A 138 -6.80 5.40 13.40
CA LEU A 138 -7.51 5.93 12.22
C LEU A 138 -6.52 6.50 11.20
N ILE A 139 -5.39 7.02 11.65
CA ILE A 139 -4.30 7.42 10.75
C ILE A 139 -3.71 6.19 10.08
N HIS A 140 -3.41 5.14 10.84
CA HIS A 140 -2.95 3.87 10.30
C HIS A 140 -3.96 3.25 9.33
N LEU A 141 -5.27 3.34 9.63
CA LEU A 141 -6.32 2.86 8.73
C LEU A 141 -6.26 3.54 7.36
N GLY A 142 -6.03 4.85 7.31
CA GLY A 142 -5.89 5.59 6.05
C GLY A 142 -4.62 5.24 5.26
N PHE A 143 -3.59 4.70 5.91
CA PHE A 143 -2.37 4.19 5.27
C PHE A 143 -2.42 2.70 4.91
N ASP A 144 -3.38 1.96 5.45
CA ASP A 144 -3.50 0.52 5.20
C ASP A 144 -3.65 0.23 3.70
N ALA A 145 -2.88 -0.72 3.21
CA ALA A 145 -2.93 -1.12 1.80
C ALA A 145 -4.25 -1.82 1.53
N GLN A 146 -5.00 -1.33 0.54
CA GLN A 146 -6.29 -1.91 0.19
C GLN A 146 -6.16 -2.86 -1.01
N THR A 147 -6.61 -4.10 -0.84
CA THR A 147 -6.78 -5.03 -1.96
C THR A 147 -8.19 -4.84 -2.52
N SER A 148 -8.34 -4.55 -3.82
CA SER A 148 -9.66 -4.33 -4.45
C SER A 148 -10.55 -3.32 -3.70
N GLY A 149 -9.96 -2.19 -3.28
CA GLY A 149 -10.66 -1.17 -2.51
C GLY A 149 -11.73 -0.41 -3.31
N GLY A 150 -12.35 0.55 -2.64
CA GLY A 150 -13.42 1.37 -3.23
C GLY A 150 -12.90 2.48 -4.13
N LEU A 151 -13.84 3.25 -4.67
CA LEU A 151 -13.56 4.52 -5.33
C LEU A 151 -13.51 5.63 -4.28
N LEU A 152 -12.55 6.53 -4.44
CA LEU A 152 -12.47 7.83 -3.80
C LEU A 152 -12.93 8.88 -4.81
N ILE A 153 -14.07 9.49 -4.53
CA ILE A 153 -14.76 10.41 -5.42
C ILE A 153 -14.71 11.82 -4.84
N ALA A 154 -14.28 12.79 -5.64
CA ALA A 154 -14.48 14.20 -5.36
C ALA A 154 -15.74 14.67 -6.09
N VAL A 155 -16.70 15.26 -5.35
CA VAL A 155 -18.00 15.69 -5.91
C VAL A 155 -18.38 17.06 -5.35
N PRO A 156 -18.94 17.98 -6.16
CA PRO A 156 -19.41 19.25 -5.65
C PRO A 156 -20.49 19.04 -4.59
N GLU A 157 -20.47 19.82 -3.50
CA GLU A 157 -21.43 19.71 -2.40
C GLU A 157 -22.90 19.71 -2.88
N ALA A 158 -23.23 20.58 -3.83
CA ALA A 158 -24.58 20.68 -4.43
C ALA A 158 -25.04 19.42 -5.19
N ARG A 159 -24.12 18.49 -5.51
CA ARG A 159 -24.40 17.23 -6.22
C ARG A 159 -24.32 16.01 -5.32
N LEU A 160 -23.99 16.17 -4.04
CA LEU A 160 -23.86 15.07 -3.10
C LEU A 160 -25.16 14.26 -2.98
N GLU A 161 -26.29 14.94 -2.81
CA GLU A 161 -27.58 14.26 -2.64
C GLU A 161 -27.93 13.40 -3.87
N ARG A 162 -27.68 13.94 -5.06
CA ARG A 162 -27.87 13.20 -6.33
C ARG A 162 -26.98 11.97 -6.40
N LEU A 163 -25.72 12.08 -5.97
CA LEU A 163 -24.80 10.94 -5.90
C LEU A 163 -25.33 9.83 -5.00
N PHE A 164 -25.78 10.18 -3.80
CA PHE A 164 -26.33 9.20 -2.85
C PHE A 164 -27.65 8.59 -3.32
N GLN A 165 -28.51 9.35 -4.00
CA GLN A 165 -29.71 8.82 -4.66
C GLN A 165 -29.35 7.80 -5.75
N SER A 166 -28.34 8.09 -6.58
CA SER A 166 -27.87 7.15 -7.62
C SER A 166 -27.20 5.91 -7.00
N PHE A 167 -26.43 6.06 -5.92
CA PHE A 167 -25.90 4.92 -5.15
C PHE A 167 -27.01 4.01 -4.64
N ALA A 168 -28.04 4.57 -4.01
CA ALA A 168 -29.18 3.80 -3.51
C ALA A 168 -29.91 3.06 -4.64
N ALA A 169 -30.12 3.72 -5.80
CA ALA A 169 -30.77 3.11 -6.96
C ALA A 169 -29.96 1.97 -7.60
N LYS A 170 -28.63 2.05 -7.56
CA LYS A 170 -27.71 1.09 -8.20
C LYS A 170 -27.14 0.04 -7.24
N GLY A 171 -27.44 0.12 -5.95
CA GLY A 171 -26.92 -0.79 -4.93
C GLY A 171 -25.45 -0.54 -4.58
N ALA A 172 -25.00 0.72 -4.62
CA ALA A 172 -23.68 1.13 -4.15
C ALA A 172 -23.74 1.79 -2.77
N THR A 173 -22.59 1.90 -2.11
CA THR A 173 -22.43 2.58 -0.82
C THR A 173 -21.50 3.78 -0.96
N GLY A 174 -21.66 4.76 -0.07
CA GLY A 174 -20.82 5.96 -0.03
C GLY A 174 -20.72 6.53 1.38
N PHE A 175 -19.54 7.03 1.73
CA PHE A 175 -19.22 7.64 3.02
C PHE A 175 -18.53 8.97 2.77
N VAL A 176 -19.09 10.07 3.29
CA VAL A 176 -18.42 11.39 3.24
C VAL A 176 -17.30 11.37 4.27
N ILE A 177 -16.06 11.41 3.79
CA ILE A 177 -14.86 11.29 4.63
C ILE A 177 -14.09 12.60 4.78
N GLY A 178 -14.49 13.65 4.07
CA GLY A 178 -13.72 14.88 4.03
C GLY A 178 -14.17 15.83 2.94
N ARG A 179 -13.31 16.80 2.66
CA ARG A 179 -13.50 17.79 1.60
C ARG A 179 -12.16 18.27 1.05
N ILE A 180 -12.22 18.93 -0.09
CA ILE A 180 -11.08 19.62 -0.70
C ILE A 180 -11.19 21.10 -0.35
N ASP A 181 -10.18 21.60 0.35
CA ASP A 181 -10.04 23.01 0.71
C ASP A 181 -9.35 23.79 -0.44
N GLY A 182 -8.74 24.94 -0.14
CA GLY A 182 -8.06 25.79 -1.10
C GLY A 182 -6.70 25.25 -1.59
N GLN A 183 -6.01 26.11 -2.33
CA GLN A 183 -4.73 25.80 -2.97
C GLN A 183 -3.59 25.61 -1.95
N SER A 184 -2.70 24.65 -2.23
CA SER A 184 -1.44 24.40 -1.52
C SER A 184 -0.44 23.72 -2.46
N SER A 185 0.72 23.26 -1.95
CA SER A 185 1.63 22.41 -2.73
C SER A 185 1.15 20.95 -2.91
N GLY A 186 -0.03 20.61 -2.37
CA GLY A 186 -0.51 19.23 -2.25
C GLY A 186 -0.36 18.76 -0.82
N GLN A 187 -1.43 18.83 -0.02
CA GLN A 187 -1.38 18.51 1.41
C GLN A 187 -2.63 17.73 1.84
N ILE A 188 -2.48 16.86 2.84
CA ILE A 188 -3.58 16.23 3.58
C ILE A 188 -3.58 16.76 5.01
N ILE A 189 -4.72 17.27 5.47
CA ILE A 189 -4.95 17.61 6.87
C ILE A 189 -5.93 16.57 7.43
N VAL A 190 -5.54 15.86 8.47
CA VAL A 190 -6.43 14.92 9.17
C VAL A 190 -6.87 15.53 10.48
N GLU A 191 -8.17 15.63 10.69
CA GLU A 191 -8.75 16.21 11.90
C GLU A 191 -9.93 15.40 12.41
N LYS A 192 -10.42 15.77 13.60
CA LYS A 192 -11.65 15.20 14.12
C LYS A 192 -12.84 15.64 13.28
N ALA A 193 -13.79 14.73 13.08
CA ALA A 193 -15.06 15.08 12.45
C ALA A 193 -15.70 16.26 13.19
N PRO A 194 -16.17 17.31 12.47
CA PRO A 194 -16.96 18.34 13.10
C PRO A 194 -18.19 17.69 13.74
N ASN A 195 -18.61 18.17 14.93
CA ASN A 195 -19.80 17.69 15.67
C ASN A 195 -21.14 17.87 14.91
N VAL A 196 -21.10 18.14 13.61
CA VAL A 196 -22.26 18.33 12.74
C VAL A 196 -22.54 17.01 12.04
N ALA A 197 -23.73 16.48 12.31
CA ALA A 197 -24.23 15.21 11.79
C ALA A 197 -24.26 15.18 10.24
N LEU A 198 -23.23 14.62 9.61
CA LEU A 198 -23.21 14.28 8.18
C LEU A 198 -23.55 12.81 7.91
N ASN A 199 -23.90 12.04 8.94
CA ASN A 199 -24.22 10.61 8.82
C ASN A 199 -25.74 10.39 8.88
N SER A 200 -26.46 10.66 7.79
CA SER A 200 -27.81 10.14 7.57
C SER A 200 -27.75 8.79 6.85
N ALA A 201 -27.22 7.76 7.52
CA ALA A 201 -27.34 6.37 7.06
C ALA A 201 -27.24 5.31 8.18
N ASP A 202 -26.80 5.68 9.39
CA ASP A 202 -26.37 4.70 10.40
C ASP A 202 -27.40 4.50 11.54
N ARG A 203 -28.67 4.30 11.19
CA ARG A 203 -29.78 4.09 12.15
C ARG A 203 -30.49 2.73 12.04
N ALA A 204 -29.85 1.73 11.48
CA ALA A 204 -30.32 0.36 11.58
C ALA A 204 -29.19 -0.54 12.10
N ASN A 205 -29.46 -1.24 13.20
CA ASN A 205 -28.70 -2.40 13.70
C ASN A 205 -27.63 -2.19 14.79
N ARG A 206 -27.98 -1.52 15.90
CA ARG A 206 -27.36 -1.82 17.22
C ARG A 206 -28.37 -2.53 18.12
N GLY A 207 -28.40 -3.85 18.01
CA GLY A 207 -29.05 -4.76 18.95
C GLY A 207 -28.07 -5.22 20.04
N LYS A 208 -28.49 -5.05 21.28
CA LYS A 208 -27.83 -5.35 22.56
C LYS A 208 -27.34 -6.80 22.73
N THR A 209 -26.18 -6.97 23.37
CA THR A 209 -26.01 -7.93 24.49
C THR A 209 -24.78 -7.61 25.35
N GLU A 210 -25.01 -7.25 26.61
CA GLU A 210 -24.11 -7.50 27.76
C GLU A 210 -24.20 -9.01 28.09
N THR A 211 -23.33 -9.75 28.77
CA THR A 211 -22.42 -9.56 29.92
C THR A 211 -21.62 -10.89 30.03
N THR A 212 -20.35 -10.99 30.45
CA THR A 212 -19.91 -11.21 31.85
C THR A 212 -18.41 -11.56 31.87
N SER A 213 -17.79 -11.28 33.01
CA SER A 213 -16.41 -11.48 33.42
C SER A 213 -15.98 -12.95 33.56
N ASP A 214 -14.69 -13.23 33.37
CA ASP A 214 -13.88 -13.84 34.43
C ASP A 214 -12.37 -13.64 34.27
N GLN A 215 -11.73 -13.44 35.42
CA GLN A 215 -10.29 -13.31 35.62
C GLN A 215 -9.65 -14.71 35.70
N LEU A 216 -8.37 -14.85 35.31
CA LEU A 216 -7.39 -15.71 35.96
C LEU A 216 -5.97 -15.27 35.58
N ALA A 217 -5.07 -15.36 36.55
CA ALA A 217 -3.77 -14.70 36.60
C ALA A 217 -2.60 -15.60 36.21
N ALA A 218 -1.49 -14.93 35.81
CA ALA A 218 -0.07 -15.26 35.97
C ALA A 218 0.48 -16.59 35.39
N GLU A 219 1.48 -16.49 34.50
CA GLU A 219 2.89 -16.74 34.86
C GLU A 219 3.88 -16.36 33.76
N SER A 220 5.07 -15.98 34.21
CA SER A 220 6.21 -15.43 33.50
C SER A 220 7.12 -16.48 32.87
N HIS A 221 7.72 -16.18 31.72
CA HIS A 221 9.06 -16.70 31.43
C HIS A 221 9.94 -15.67 30.69
N ALA A 222 11.10 -15.41 31.28
CA ALA A 222 12.16 -14.54 30.80
C ALA A 222 13.31 -15.35 30.17
N GLY A 223 14.01 -14.74 29.20
CA GLY A 223 15.38 -15.05 28.73
C GLY A 223 15.54 -16.32 27.88
N CYS A 224 15.95 -16.33 26.60
CA CYS A 224 17.04 -15.63 25.91
C CYS A 224 18.42 -15.86 26.56
N CYS A 225 19.13 -16.90 26.07
CA CYS A 225 20.59 -17.10 26.18
C CYS A 225 21.18 -17.35 27.58
N ALA A 226 21.17 -18.61 28.02
CA ALA A 226 21.99 -19.04 29.15
C ALA A 226 22.48 -20.51 29.03
N GLU A 227 23.14 -20.88 27.92
CA GLU A 227 24.06 -22.05 27.88
C GLU A 227 25.18 -21.89 26.82
N VAL A 228 25.96 -20.79 26.86
CA VAL A 228 27.09 -20.61 25.92
C VAL A 228 28.44 -20.32 26.60
N PHE A 229 28.52 -20.30 27.93
CA PHE A 229 29.80 -20.06 28.61
C PHE A 229 30.17 -21.17 29.59
N GLY A 230 30.84 -22.21 29.05
CA GLY A 230 31.73 -23.11 29.78
C GLY A 230 33.14 -23.04 29.18
N PRO A 231 34.22 -23.12 29.99
CA PRO A 231 35.48 -22.45 29.69
C PRO A 231 36.44 -23.32 28.87
N ASN A 232 36.66 -22.95 27.61
CA ASN A 232 37.96 -23.03 26.92
C ASN A 232 37.85 -22.28 25.59
N ALA A 233 38.01 -20.96 25.69
CA ALA A 233 38.30 -20.14 24.52
C ALA A 233 39.81 -20.18 24.22
N ALA A 234 40.10 -20.05 22.92
CA ALA A 234 41.42 -19.88 22.30
C ALA A 234 42.20 -21.21 22.19
N ILE A 235 42.55 -21.68 21.00
CA ILE A 235 43.25 -20.98 19.91
C ILE A 235 42.93 -21.76 18.63
N GLU A 236 42.03 -21.28 17.75
CA GLU A 236 41.89 -21.65 16.29
C GLU A 236 40.48 -21.35 15.71
N ALA A 237 39.45 -21.17 16.54
CA ALA A 237 38.05 -21.02 16.10
C ALA A 237 37.67 -19.64 15.52
N GLN A 238 38.65 -18.86 15.05
CA GLN A 238 38.44 -17.54 14.46
C GLN A 238 38.43 -17.58 12.92
N ARG A 239 37.98 -18.69 12.32
CA ARG A 239 37.28 -18.64 11.02
C ARG A 239 35.88 -18.13 11.32
N SER A 240 35.74 -16.80 11.41
CA SER A 240 34.59 -16.13 12.01
C SER A 240 33.24 -16.63 11.45
N ALA A 241 32.23 -16.71 12.32
CA ALA A 241 30.85 -17.02 11.94
C ALA A 241 30.37 -16.17 10.74
N LEU A 242 30.83 -14.92 10.63
CA LEU A 242 30.58 -14.05 9.47
C LEU A 242 31.08 -14.65 8.15
N ALA A 243 32.30 -15.19 8.10
CA ALA A 243 32.84 -15.84 6.91
C ALA A 243 32.12 -17.16 6.58
N GLU A 244 31.58 -17.84 7.58
CA GLU A 244 30.71 -19.01 7.37
C GLU A 244 29.36 -18.59 6.79
N SER A 245 28.70 -17.58 7.37
CA SER A 245 27.44 -17.03 6.85
C SER A 245 27.58 -16.52 5.41
N GLN A 246 28.66 -15.81 5.08
CA GLN A 246 28.93 -15.35 3.71
C GLN A 246 29.12 -16.51 2.73
N ARG A 247 29.83 -17.57 3.14
CA ARG A 247 30.02 -18.78 2.31
C ARG A 247 28.70 -19.51 2.09
N ALA A 248 27.90 -19.68 3.13
CA ALA A 248 26.59 -20.33 3.06
C ALA A 248 25.63 -19.55 2.16
N PHE A 249 25.57 -18.22 2.32
CA PHE A 249 24.78 -17.35 1.46
C PHE A 249 25.22 -17.44 0.00
N GLY A 250 26.53 -17.39 -0.27
CA GLY A 250 27.05 -17.55 -1.63
C GLY A 250 26.74 -18.93 -2.24
N ALA A 251 26.75 -19.99 -1.44
CA ALA A 251 26.37 -21.33 -1.89
C ALA A 251 24.89 -21.42 -2.25
N LEU A 252 24.02 -20.81 -1.44
CA LEU A 252 22.59 -20.69 -1.73
C LEU A 252 22.37 -19.95 -3.06
N MET A 253 22.99 -18.78 -3.25
CA MET A 253 22.82 -18.00 -4.49
C MET A 253 23.26 -18.79 -5.73
N ARG A 254 24.39 -19.51 -5.67
CA ARG A 254 24.84 -20.38 -6.77
C ARG A 254 23.88 -21.53 -7.02
N SER A 255 23.35 -22.15 -5.96
CA SER A 255 22.40 -23.26 -6.08
C SER A 255 21.09 -22.80 -6.74
N VAL A 256 20.59 -21.61 -6.38
CA VAL A 256 19.39 -21.02 -6.98
C VAL A 256 19.63 -20.71 -8.45
N ALA A 257 20.77 -20.14 -8.81
CA ALA A 257 21.11 -19.78 -10.19
C ALA A 257 21.38 -21.00 -11.10
N SER A 258 21.87 -22.11 -10.53
CA SER A 258 22.23 -23.31 -11.29
C SER A 258 21.04 -23.85 -12.11
N PRO A 259 21.24 -24.34 -13.34
CA PRO A 259 20.15 -24.86 -14.16
C PRO A 259 19.45 -26.06 -13.52
N GLY A 260 18.14 -26.20 -13.79
CA GLY A 260 17.30 -27.32 -13.34
C GLY A 260 16.09 -27.45 -14.25
N ALA A 261 14.88 -27.52 -13.68
CA ALA A 261 13.64 -27.44 -14.48
C ALA A 261 13.51 -26.12 -15.27
N LEU A 262 14.11 -25.04 -14.74
CA LEU A 262 14.31 -23.79 -15.46
C LEU A 262 15.77 -23.69 -15.89
N SER A 263 15.98 -23.22 -17.12
CA SER A 263 17.32 -22.92 -17.63
C SER A 263 17.96 -21.78 -16.83
N GLU A 264 19.29 -21.71 -16.84
CA GLU A 264 20.05 -20.62 -16.22
C GLU A 264 19.60 -19.26 -16.78
N LYS A 265 19.41 -19.17 -18.10
CA LYS A 265 18.87 -18.00 -18.79
C LYS A 265 17.48 -17.60 -18.28
N THR A 266 16.57 -18.57 -18.14
CA THR A 266 15.21 -18.30 -17.61
C THR A 266 15.27 -17.78 -16.19
N LYS A 267 16.14 -18.36 -15.35
CA LYS A 267 16.32 -17.93 -13.96
C LYS A 267 16.90 -16.53 -13.89
N GLU A 268 17.88 -16.20 -14.74
CA GLU A 268 18.45 -14.85 -14.78
C GLU A 268 17.43 -13.80 -15.20
N LEU A 269 16.57 -14.08 -16.20
CA LEU A 269 15.48 -13.18 -16.58
C LEU A 269 14.47 -12.96 -15.43
N ILE A 270 14.15 -14.02 -14.67
CA ILE A 270 13.30 -13.90 -13.47
C ILE A 270 13.98 -13.03 -12.41
N LEU A 271 15.25 -13.29 -12.11
CA LEU A 271 16.01 -12.51 -11.12
C LEU A 271 16.12 -11.04 -11.53
N PHE A 272 16.38 -10.76 -12.81
CA PHE A 272 16.41 -9.42 -13.36
C PHE A 272 15.09 -8.67 -13.14
N SER A 273 13.94 -9.31 -13.42
CA SER A 273 12.62 -8.73 -13.13
C SER A 273 12.39 -8.43 -11.65
N LEU A 274 12.83 -9.32 -10.76
CA LEU A 274 12.72 -9.12 -9.31
C LEU A 274 13.62 -7.97 -8.83
N VAL A 275 14.82 -7.84 -9.39
CA VAL A 275 15.72 -6.72 -9.12
C VAL A 275 15.07 -5.39 -9.49
N LEU A 276 14.41 -5.32 -10.65
CA LEU A 276 13.68 -4.12 -11.06
C LEU A 276 12.55 -3.77 -10.08
N GLN A 277 11.83 -4.77 -9.56
CA GLN A 277 10.81 -4.53 -8.53
C GLN A 277 11.40 -4.03 -7.21
N SER A 278 12.55 -4.56 -6.80
CA SER A 278 13.27 -4.11 -5.61
C SER A 278 13.92 -2.72 -5.78
N ARG A 279 14.08 -2.24 -7.03
CA ARG A 279 14.72 -0.96 -7.38
C ARG A 279 16.13 -0.79 -6.79
N CYS A 280 16.88 -1.90 -6.70
CA CYS A 280 18.24 -1.90 -6.18
C CYS A 280 19.26 -1.68 -7.30
N GLY A 281 19.91 -0.51 -7.32
CA GLY A 281 20.91 -0.15 -8.34
C GLY A 281 22.09 -1.12 -8.47
N PRO A 282 22.80 -1.46 -7.39
CA PRO A 282 23.91 -2.42 -7.44
C PRO A 282 23.50 -3.82 -7.91
N CYS A 283 22.30 -4.28 -7.52
CA CYS A 283 21.77 -5.55 -8.02
C CYS A 283 21.45 -5.47 -9.52
N PHE A 284 20.91 -4.33 -9.98
CA PHE A 284 20.68 -4.11 -11.41
C PHE A 284 21.98 -4.23 -12.19
N ASP A 285 23.05 -3.57 -11.75
CA ASP A 285 24.33 -3.61 -12.45
C ASP A 285 24.91 -5.04 -12.50
N ALA A 286 24.81 -5.79 -11.39
CA ALA A 286 25.28 -7.17 -11.30
C ALA A 286 24.52 -8.12 -12.24
N HIS A 287 23.18 -8.08 -12.22
CA HIS A 287 22.33 -8.94 -13.05
C HIS A 287 22.33 -8.52 -14.52
N TYR A 288 22.41 -7.23 -14.80
CA TYR A 288 22.57 -6.73 -16.17
C TYR A 288 23.88 -7.26 -16.79
N LYS A 289 24.98 -7.21 -16.04
CA LYS A 289 26.26 -7.76 -16.49
C LYS A 289 26.23 -9.28 -16.64
N ALA A 290 25.67 -10.00 -15.66
CA ALA A 290 25.54 -11.45 -15.74
C ALA A 290 24.72 -11.88 -16.97
N ALA A 291 23.61 -11.20 -17.23
CA ALA A 291 22.79 -11.43 -18.42
C ALA A 291 23.59 -11.22 -19.73
N GLN A 292 24.43 -10.17 -19.80
CA GLN A 292 25.31 -9.95 -20.95
C GLN A 292 26.34 -11.08 -21.13
N GLU A 293 26.98 -11.53 -20.05
CA GLU A 293 27.95 -12.64 -20.07
C GLU A 293 27.31 -13.96 -20.50
N MET A 294 26.03 -14.16 -20.18
CA MET A 294 25.24 -15.31 -20.60
C MET A 294 24.68 -15.21 -22.04
N GLY A 295 24.91 -14.09 -22.73
CA GLY A 295 24.39 -13.86 -24.08
C GLY A 295 22.88 -13.61 -24.15
N ILE A 296 22.26 -13.16 -23.05
CA ILE A 296 20.87 -12.70 -23.04
C ILE A 296 20.79 -11.39 -23.81
N THR A 297 19.86 -11.32 -24.76
CA THR A 297 19.79 -10.15 -25.64
C THR A 297 19.16 -8.96 -24.93
N ARG A 298 19.36 -7.78 -25.53
CA ARG A 298 18.72 -6.56 -25.04
C ARG A 298 17.19 -6.67 -25.06
N ASP A 299 16.63 -7.23 -26.12
CA ASP A 299 15.19 -7.40 -26.28
C ASP A 299 14.61 -8.32 -25.21
N GLU A 300 15.32 -9.40 -24.85
CA GLU A 300 14.91 -10.32 -23.79
C GLU A 300 14.91 -9.64 -22.41
N LEU A 301 15.91 -8.80 -22.12
CA LEU A 301 15.93 -7.99 -20.91
C LEU A 301 14.82 -6.93 -20.89
N ASP A 302 14.52 -6.33 -22.05
CA ASP A 302 13.42 -5.38 -22.18
C ASP A 302 12.06 -6.05 -21.95
N GLU A 303 11.82 -7.24 -22.50
CA GLU A 303 10.59 -8.01 -22.23
C GLU A 303 10.46 -8.38 -20.75
N ALA A 304 11.52 -8.88 -20.13
CA ALA A 304 11.54 -9.15 -18.69
C ALA A 304 11.25 -7.89 -17.86
N ALA A 305 11.86 -6.76 -18.23
CA ALA A 305 11.60 -5.49 -17.59
C ALA A 305 10.14 -5.06 -17.73
N TRP A 306 9.51 -5.27 -18.88
CA TRP A 306 8.08 -4.98 -19.08
C TRP A 306 7.17 -5.89 -18.25
N CYS A 307 7.54 -7.15 -18.03
CA CYS A 307 6.85 -8.00 -17.06
C CYS A 307 6.90 -7.40 -15.64
N ALA A 308 8.05 -6.88 -15.22
CA ALA A 308 8.20 -6.20 -13.93
C ALA A 308 7.40 -4.89 -13.86
N ILE A 309 7.43 -4.08 -14.93
CA ILE A 309 6.70 -2.81 -15.05
C ILE A 309 5.19 -3.01 -15.02
N ALA A 310 4.67 -4.09 -15.61
CA ALA A 310 3.25 -4.40 -15.57
C ALA A 310 2.73 -4.52 -14.12
N MET A 311 3.56 -4.98 -13.19
CA MET A 311 3.21 -5.13 -11.77
C MET A 311 3.62 -3.92 -10.92
N GLY A 312 4.79 -3.32 -11.20
CA GLY A 312 5.34 -2.22 -10.39
C GLY A 312 5.03 -0.82 -10.91
N GLY A 313 4.38 -0.71 -12.08
CA GLY A 313 3.94 0.55 -12.68
C GLY A 313 5.07 1.51 -13.06
N ALA A 314 4.72 2.80 -13.12
CA ALA A 314 5.63 3.87 -13.54
C ALA A 314 6.94 3.97 -12.74
N PRO A 315 6.97 3.77 -11.40
CA PRO A 315 8.23 3.81 -10.64
C PRO A 315 9.27 2.80 -11.11
N VAL A 316 8.86 1.57 -11.43
CA VAL A 316 9.77 0.53 -11.95
C VAL A 316 10.26 0.91 -13.34
N LYS A 317 9.37 1.46 -14.18
CA LYS A 317 9.75 1.95 -15.51
C LYS A 317 10.80 3.07 -15.43
N MET A 318 10.64 4.01 -14.50
CA MET A 318 11.59 5.11 -14.29
C MET A 318 12.94 4.56 -13.82
N PHE A 319 12.96 3.72 -12.79
CA PHE A 319 14.19 3.09 -12.31
C PHE A 319 14.93 2.32 -13.41
N TYR A 320 14.20 1.58 -14.24
CA TYR A 320 14.78 0.87 -15.37
C TYR A 320 15.43 1.84 -16.37
N THR A 321 14.69 2.88 -16.77
CA THR A 321 15.16 3.89 -17.74
C THR A 321 16.41 4.62 -17.22
N GLU A 322 16.40 5.01 -15.95
CA GLU A 322 17.52 5.70 -15.29
C GLU A 322 18.76 4.81 -15.17
N SER A 323 18.58 3.54 -14.80
CA SER A 323 19.69 2.59 -14.67
C SER A 323 20.38 2.34 -16.01
N LEU A 324 19.63 2.33 -17.11
CA LEU A 324 20.18 2.23 -18.47
C LEU A 324 20.91 3.51 -18.89
N ALA A 325 20.36 4.67 -18.56
CA ALA A 325 21.01 5.95 -18.83
C ALA A 325 22.37 6.00 -18.10
N ARG A 326 22.41 5.59 -16.83
CA ARG A 326 23.65 5.49 -16.03
C ARG A 326 24.71 4.63 -16.73
N LEU A 327 24.35 3.41 -17.15
CA LEU A 327 25.28 2.51 -17.84
C LEU A 327 25.82 3.10 -19.16
N ARG A 328 25.01 3.87 -19.89
CA ARG A 328 25.44 4.55 -21.13
C ARG A 328 26.44 5.68 -20.85
N ASP A 329 26.26 6.41 -19.76
CA ASP A 329 27.13 7.52 -19.39
C ASP A 329 28.47 7.04 -18.80
N ASP A 330 28.46 5.94 -18.05
CA ASP A 330 29.69 5.31 -17.55
C ASP A 330 30.52 4.70 -18.70
N GLY A 331 29.86 4.14 -19.72
CA GLY A 331 30.53 3.67 -20.94
C GLY A 331 31.19 4.79 -21.76
N LYS A 332 30.64 6.01 -21.74
CA LYS A 332 31.25 7.18 -22.41
C LYS A 332 32.47 7.72 -21.66
N LYS A 333 32.46 7.70 -20.32
CA LYS A 333 33.60 8.16 -19.51
C LYS A 333 34.81 7.23 -19.63
N SER A 334 34.58 5.92 -19.78
CA SER A 334 35.62 4.89 -19.97
C SER A 334 36.37 5.01 -21.32
N CYS A 335 35.75 5.60 -22.34
CA CYS A 335 36.31 5.71 -23.70
C CYS A 335 37.25 6.93 -23.89
N CYS A 336 37.35 7.84 -22.91
CA CYS A 336 38.13 9.08 -23.01
C CYS A 336 39.36 9.14 -22.09
N THR A 337 39.85 8.01 -21.60
CA THR A 337 41.14 7.85 -20.90
C THR A 337 42.02 6.87 -21.65
#